data_AF-A0A1A8XCF9-F1
#
_entry.id   AF-A0A1A8XCF9-F1
#
_cell.length_a   1.000
_cell.length_b   1.000
_cell.length_c   1.000
_cell.angle_alpha   90.00
_cell.angle_beta   90.00
_cell.angle_gamma   90.00
#
_symmetry.space_group_name_H-M   'P 1'
#
loop_
_entity.id
_entity.type
_entity.pdbx_description
1 polymer ?
#
loop_
_entity_poly.entity_id
_entity_poly.type
_entity_poly.pdbx_seq_one_letter_code
_entity_poly.pdbx_strand_id
1 'polypeptide(L)'
;SLQHEKSFNERRPLDGSELDEEAGVPKEWNDEWNNWKIGLEDDYKNFIISLQKGKESWMQHKSNEWNEWIKMVQNKWKDICENINKIYKSPIYKKSLTWNENFWNKWIHTEWKQDMGKDWQIWINDVEINMRELIDDRWNHWQKYQKFLWLMRNWTDEECECVNNMENKKTSDSEKTEEFIYKGNNKFYWKNKKWENWVQSKENFITKIKYHNWLQWKQEKYSIFNKYRDNLIEKLANEKQLSVFVTDG
;
A
#
# COMPACT_ATOMS: atom_id res chain seq x y z
N SER A 1 66.15 -1.96 10.87
CA SER A 1 65.82 -2.53 12.19
C SER A 1 64.75 -1.66 12.82
N LEU A 2 63.47 -2.10 12.74
CA LEU A 2 62.72 -2.80 13.82
C LEU A 2 62.20 -1.78 14.84
N GLN A 3 60.95 -1.32 14.76
CA GLN A 3 59.66 -1.96 15.12
C GLN A 3 59.17 -1.57 16.53
N HIS A 4 57.90 -1.16 16.60
CA HIS A 4 56.87 -1.25 17.68
C HIS A 4 56.10 0.07 17.76
N GLU A 5 55.11 0.36 16.90
CA GLU A 5 53.73 -0.19 16.89
C GLU A 5 53.11 -0.35 18.29
N LYS A 6 52.24 0.60 18.67
CA LYS A 6 51.12 0.35 19.61
C LYS A 6 49.90 1.19 19.21
N SER A 7 49.00 0.51 18.49
CA SER A 7 47.54 0.51 18.63
C SER A 7 46.81 1.87 18.53
N PHE A 8 46.51 2.25 17.28
CA PHE A 8 45.26 2.95 16.97
C PHE A 8 44.14 1.93 17.11
N ASN A 9 43.42 1.93 18.23
CA ASN A 9 42.31 1.02 18.44
C ASN A 9 41.09 1.58 17.70
N GLU A 10 40.93 1.17 16.44
CA GLU A 10 39.66 1.25 15.71
C GLU A 10 38.59 0.49 16.51
N ARG A 11 37.79 1.22 17.29
CA ARG A 11 36.52 0.65 17.76
C ARG A 11 35.56 0.65 16.57
N ARG A 12 35.55 -0.48 15.86
CA ARG A 12 34.46 -0.83 14.94
C ARG A 12 33.12 -0.67 15.67
N PRO A 13 32.07 -0.16 15.00
CA PRO A 13 30.72 -0.25 15.54
C PRO A 13 30.41 -1.73 15.77
N LEU A 14 29.97 -2.07 16.98
CA LEU A 14 29.55 -3.43 17.29
C LEU A 14 28.42 -3.82 16.33
N ASP A 15 28.62 -4.94 15.65
CA ASP A 15 27.61 -5.64 14.86
C ASP A 15 26.41 -5.95 15.77
N GLY A 16 25.22 -5.56 15.33
CA GLY A 16 24.01 -5.45 16.14
C GLY A 16 23.30 -6.76 16.43
N SER A 17 24.03 -7.88 16.55
CA SER A 17 23.41 -9.22 16.66
C SER A 17 23.72 -10.00 17.95
N GLU A 18 24.57 -9.52 18.86
CA GLU A 18 24.85 -10.25 20.12
C GLU A 18 25.01 -9.30 21.31
N LEU A 19 23.90 -8.76 21.82
CA LEU A 19 23.79 -8.30 23.20
C LEU A 19 22.40 -8.65 23.71
N ASP A 20 22.32 -9.48 24.74
CA ASP A 20 21.12 -9.71 25.54
C ASP A 20 20.49 -8.35 25.93
N GLU A 21 19.36 -8.01 25.30
CA GLU A 21 18.82 -6.65 25.21
C GLU A 21 18.35 -6.02 26.55
N GLU A 22 18.42 -6.74 27.66
CA GLU A 22 18.05 -6.23 28.99
C GLU A 22 19.25 -5.95 29.90
N ALA A 23 20.42 -6.53 29.63
CA ALA A 23 21.61 -6.34 30.47
C ALA A 23 22.29 -5.01 30.17
N GLY A 24 21.87 -3.95 30.86
CA GLY A 24 22.49 -2.62 30.79
C GLY A 24 21.55 -1.45 30.47
N VAL A 25 20.26 -1.72 30.25
CA VAL A 25 19.25 -0.66 30.08
C VAL A 25 18.84 -0.11 31.45
N PRO A 26 18.92 1.21 31.68
CA PRO A 26 18.42 1.81 32.92
C PRO A 26 16.94 1.47 33.15
N LYS A 27 16.60 1.05 34.37
CA LYS A 27 15.21 0.72 34.76
C LYS A 27 14.23 1.85 34.44
N GLU A 28 14.66 3.09 34.68
CA GLU A 28 13.89 4.31 34.39
C GLU A 28 13.44 4.41 32.94
N TRP A 29 14.28 3.98 31.99
CA TRP A 29 13.93 4.02 30.56
C TRP A 29 12.81 3.03 30.27
N ASN A 30 12.92 1.80 30.78
CA ASN A 30 11.86 0.80 30.62
C ASN A 30 10.54 1.28 31.26
N ASP A 31 10.58 1.90 32.44
CA ASP A 31 9.41 2.45 33.10
C ASP A 31 8.78 3.59 32.27
N GLU A 32 9.59 4.49 31.69
CA GLU A 32 9.15 5.55 30.79
C GLU A 32 8.39 5.00 29.57
N TRP A 33 8.97 3.97 28.92
CA TRP A 33 8.34 3.30 27.78
C TRP A 33 7.03 2.63 28.17
N ASN A 34 7.02 1.87 29.27
CA ASN A 34 5.81 1.16 29.71
C ASN A 34 4.67 2.14 30.02
N ASN A 35 4.99 3.25 30.68
CA ASN A 35 4.01 4.31 30.95
C ASN A 35 3.52 4.99 29.68
N TRP A 36 4.40 5.26 28.71
CA TRP A 36 4.00 5.83 27.42
C TRP A 36 3.11 4.88 26.63
N LYS A 37 3.49 3.60 26.60
CA LYS A 37 2.86 2.55 25.81
C LYS A 37 1.40 2.33 26.19
N ILE A 38 1.03 2.54 27.46
CA ILE A 38 -0.38 2.43 27.88
C ILE A 38 -1.28 3.36 27.05
N GLY A 39 -0.92 4.65 26.96
CA GLY A 39 -1.67 5.61 26.15
C GLY A 39 -1.58 5.32 24.65
N LEU A 40 -0.39 4.93 24.17
CA LEU A 40 -0.18 4.53 22.77
C LEU A 40 -1.11 3.37 22.36
N GLU A 41 -1.28 2.36 23.20
CA GLU A 41 -2.13 1.20 22.88
C GLU A 41 -3.61 1.61 22.77
N ASP A 42 -4.06 2.59 23.55
CA ASP A 42 -5.43 3.11 23.43
C ASP A 42 -5.60 3.99 22.18
N ASP A 43 -4.62 4.85 21.88
CA ASP A 43 -4.57 5.60 20.62
C ASP A 43 -4.53 4.68 19.39
N TYR A 44 -3.76 3.59 19.48
CA TYR A 44 -3.69 2.58 18.43
C TYR A 44 -5.04 1.91 18.20
N LYS A 45 -5.78 1.53 19.26
CA LYS A 45 -7.14 0.97 19.11
C LYS A 45 -8.07 1.94 18.40
N ASN A 46 -8.05 3.22 18.79
CA ASN A 46 -8.88 4.26 18.17
C ASN A 46 -8.51 4.47 16.70
N PHE A 47 -7.21 4.49 16.40
CA PHE A 47 -6.71 4.56 15.04
C PHE A 47 -7.16 3.37 14.19
N ILE A 48 -7.05 2.14 14.70
CA ILE A 48 -7.50 0.93 14.01
C ILE A 48 -8.99 1.01 13.66
N ILE A 49 -9.84 1.41 14.60
CA ILE A 49 -11.28 1.57 14.36
C ILE A 49 -11.52 2.59 13.25
N SER A 50 -10.81 3.73 13.28
CA SER A 50 -10.88 4.76 12.24
C SER A 50 -10.37 4.28 10.88
N LEU A 51 -9.36 3.42 10.87
CA LEU A 51 -8.78 2.83 9.66
C LEU A 51 -9.76 1.87 9.00
N GLN A 52 -10.38 0.98 9.77
CA GLN A 52 -11.39 0.03 9.31
C GLN A 52 -12.64 0.75 8.76
N LYS A 53 -13.20 1.71 9.52
CA LYS A 53 -14.34 2.51 9.06
C LYS A 53 -14.02 3.29 7.78
N GLY A 54 -12.82 3.86 7.69
CA GLY A 54 -12.35 4.55 6.48
C GLY A 54 -12.28 3.62 5.27
N LYS A 55 -11.75 2.40 5.46
CA LYS A 55 -11.73 1.36 4.42
C LYS A 55 -13.14 1.00 3.98
N GLU A 56 -14.06 0.75 4.91
CA GLU A 56 -15.45 0.40 4.60
C GLU A 56 -16.15 1.52 3.80
N SER A 57 -16.02 2.77 4.23
CA SER A 57 -16.56 3.93 3.51
C SER A 57 -15.98 4.05 2.10
N TRP A 58 -14.67 3.82 1.95
CA TRP A 58 -14.00 3.86 0.65
C TRP A 58 -14.52 2.73 -0.28
N MET A 59 -14.70 1.52 0.25
CA MET A 59 -15.25 0.37 -0.50
C MET A 59 -16.70 0.60 -0.94
N GLN A 60 -17.50 1.28 -0.11
CA GLN A 60 -18.85 1.71 -0.47
C GLN A 60 -18.82 2.73 -1.61
N HIS A 61 -17.94 3.74 -1.53
CA HIS A 61 -17.76 4.70 -2.62
C HIS A 61 -17.34 4.02 -3.93
N LYS A 62 -16.37 3.11 -3.89
CA LYS A 62 -15.97 2.31 -5.07
C LYS A 62 -17.09 1.42 -5.60
N SER A 63 -17.99 0.95 -4.74
CA SER A 63 -19.18 0.21 -5.17
C SER A 63 -20.18 1.08 -5.93
N ASN A 64 -20.18 2.40 -5.71
CA ASN A 64 -20.98 3.34 -6.51
C ASN A 64 -20.30 3.63 -7.84
N GLU A 65 -18.99 3.92 -7.83
CA GLU A 65 -18.19 4.10 -9.07
C GLU A 65 -18.24 2.89 -9.98
N TRP A 66 -18.36 1.67 -9.42
CA TRP A 66 -18.57 0.44 -10.17
C TRP A 66 -19.74 0.53 -11.17
N ASN A 67 -20.85 1.13 -10.75
CA ASN A 67 -22.04 1.25 -11.60
C ASN A 67 -21.84 2.23 -12.75
N GLU A 68 -20.94 3.20 -12.60
CA GLU A 68 -20.56 4.13 -13.67
C GLU A 68 -19.56 3.46 -14.60
N TRP A 69 -18.57 2.77 -14.03
CA TRP A 69 -17.57 2.02 -14.78
C TRP A 69 -18.22 0.96 -15.69
N ILE A 70 -19.18 0.19 -15.19
CA ILE A 70 -19.85 -0.84 -15.99
C ILE A 70 -20.60 -0.23 -17.19
N LYS A 71 -21.22 0.95 -17.02
CA LYS A 71 -21.90 1.69 -18.10
C LYS A 71 -20.90 2.24 -19.12
N MET A 72 -19.76 2.76 -18.65
CA MET A 72 -18.70 3.23 -19.53
C MET A 72 -18.14 2.08 -20.39
N VAL A 73 -17.88 0.93 -19.77
CA VAL A 73 -17.43 -0.28 -20.46
C VAL A 73 -18.49 -0.77 -21.45
N GLN A 74 -19.78 -0.74 -21.08
CA GLN A 74 -20.89 -1.03 -21.99
C GLN A 74 -20.86 -0.17 -23.24
N ASN A 75 -20.80 1.14 -23.08
CA ASN A 75 -20.81 2.07 -24.19
C ASN A 75 -19.57 1.88 -25.07
N LYS A 76 -18.38 1.77 -24.46
CA LYS A 76 -17.12 1.47 -25.17
C LYS A 76 -17.27 0.26 -26.09
N TRP A 77 -17.72 -0.88 -25.56
CA TRP A 77 -17.79 -2.11 -26.34
C TRP A 77 -18.93 -2.10 -27.37
N LYS A 78 -20.06 -1.48 -27.03
CA LYS A 78 -21.16 -1.28 -27.98
C LYS A 78 -20.70 -0.42 -29.17
N ASP A 79 -20.01 0.69 -28.91
CA ASP A 79 -19.51 1.59 -29.93
C ASP A 79 -18.47 0.91 -30.84
N ILE A 80 -17.57 0.09 -30.28
CA ILE A 80 -16.60 -0.69 -31.06
C ILE A 80 -17.33 -1.70 -31.96
N CYS A 81 -18.41 -2.33 -31.47
CA CYS A 81 -19.22 -3.25 -32.28
C CYS A 81 -19.94 -2.54 -33.44
N GLU A 82 -20.66 -1.45 -33.15
CA GLU A 82 -21.46 -0.73 -34.15
C GLU A 82 -20.59 -0.04 -35.21
N ASN A 83 -19.40 0.41 -34.80
CA ASN A 83 -18.50 1.15 -35.67
C ASN A 83 -17.24 0.39 -36.06
N ILE A 84 -17.23 -0.93 -35.92
CA ILE A 84 -16.08 -1.77 -36.30
C ILE A 84 -15.68 -1.50 -37.76
N ASN A 85 -16.66 -1.16 -38.61
CA ASN A 85 -16.48 -0.84 -40.03
C ASN A 85 -16.01 0.60 -40.33
N LYS A 86 -16.23 1.56 -39.41
CA LYS A 86 -15.99 3.00 -39.65
C LYS A 86 -14.79 3.55 -38.87
N ILE A 87 -14.62 3.14 -37.62
CA ILE A 87 -13.79 3.89 -36.65
C ILE A 87 -12.38 3.32 -36.52
N TYR A 88 -12.15 2.08 -36.93
CA TYR A 88 -10.86 1.44 -36.70
C TYR A 88 -10.17 1.04 -38.01
N LYS A 89 -9.10 1.75 -38.36
CA LYS A 89 -7.97 1.15 -39.11
C LYS A 89 -7.21 0.12 -38.25
N SER A 90 -7.88 -0.54 -37.30
CA SER A 90 -7.24 -1.50 -36.40
C SER A 90 -7.06 -2.84 -37.09
N PRO A 91 -6.15 -3.69 -36.58
CA PRO A 91 -5.99 -5.06 -37.05
C PRO A 91 -7.29 -5.87 -37.03
N ILE A 92 -8.23 -5.54 -36.13
CA ILE A 92 -9.52 -6.22 -36.00
C ILE A 92 -10.41 -5.93 -37.22
N TYR A 93 -10.51 -4.67 -37.65
CA TYR A 93 -11.29 -4.31 -38.84
C TYR A 93 -10.78 -5.01 -40.10
N LYS A 94 -9.46 -5.03 -40.30
CA LYS A 94 -8.85 -5.74 -41.44
C LYS A 94 -9.17 -7.24 -41.42
N LYS A 95 -9.19 -7.86 -40.23
CA LYS A 95 -9.59 -9.26 -40.07
C LYS A 95 -11.09 -9.44 -40.30
N SER A 96 -11.94 -8.54 -39.80
CA SER A 96 -13.39 -8.69 -39.85
C SER A 96 -14.00 -8.58 -41.25
N LEU A 97 -13.29 -7.96 -42.21
CA LEU A 97 -13.72 -7.87 -43.60
C LEU A 97 -13.91 -9.23 -44.30
N THR A 98 -13.26 -10.30 -43.81
CA THR A 98 -13.36 -11.65 -44.38
C THR A 98 -14.19 -12.60 -43.52
N TRP A 99 -14.79 -12.12 -42.43
CA TRP A 99 -15.50 -12.98 -41.50
C TRP A 99 -16.89 -13.35 -42.01
N ASN A 100 -17.12 -14.66 -42.10
CA ASN A 100 -18.47 -15.20 -42.09
C ASN A 100 -19.00 -15.29 -40.64
N GLU A 101 -20.26 -15.71 -40.52
CA GLU A 101 -20.94 -15.82 -39.22
C GLU A 101 -20.18 -16.70 -38.21
N ASN A 102 -19.60 -17.83 -38.66
CA ASN A 102 -18.82 -18.72 -37.80
C ASN A 102 -17.55 -18.04 -37.26
N PHE A 103 -16.86 -17.26 -38.09
CA PHE A 103 -15.68 -16.51 -37.65
C PHE A 103 -16.06 -15.41 -36.66
N TRP A 104 -17.16 -14.69 -36.89
CA TRP A 104 -17.68 -13.70 -35.95
C TRP A 104 -18.04 -14.33 -34.60
N ASN A 105 -18.85 -15.39 -34.62
CA ASN A 105 -19.28 -16.08 -33.41
C ASN A 105 -18.08 -16.63 -32.64
N LYS A 106 -17.09 -17.23 -33.31
CA LYS A 106 -15.88 -17.69 -32.66
C LYS A 106 -15.12 -16.53 -32.00
N TRP A 107 -14.93 -15.44 -32.72
CA TRP A 107 -14.17 -14.29 -32.24
C TRP A 107 -14.82 -13.60 -31.04
N ILE A 108 -16.14 -13.36 -31.08
CA ILE A 108 -16.85 -12.65 -30.00
C ILE A 108 -16.87 -13.47 -28.70
N HIS A 109 -16.93 -14.80 -28.80
CA HIS A 109 -16.86 -15.70 -27.66
C HIS A 109 -15.42 -15.93 -27.14
N THR A 110 -14.39 -15.47 -27.85
CA THR A 110 -12.97 -15.72 -27.50
C THR A 110 -12.20 -14.43 -27.29
N GLU A 111 -11.64 -13.85 -28.35
CA GLU A 111 -10.77 -12.66 -28.29
C GLU A 111 -11.50 -11.48 -27.63
N TRP A 112 -12.74 -11.22 -28.01
CA TRP A 112 -13.53 -10.12 -27.46
C TRP A 112 -13.85 -10.32 -25.97
N LYS A 113 -14.24 -11.55 -25.59
CA LYS A 113 -14.46 -11.94 -24.19
C LYS A 113 -13.19 -11.76 -23.34
N GLN A 114 -12.02 -12.06 -23.92
CA GLN A 114 -10.73 -11.86 -23.28
C GLN A 114 -10.40 -10.38 -23.12
N ASP A 115 -10.64 -9.55 -24.12
CA ASP A 115 -10.35 -8.12 -24.06
C ASP A 115 -11.22 -7.40 -23.02
N MET A 116 -12.51 -7.73 -22.93
CA MET A 116 -13.35 -7.30 -21.81
C MET A 116 -12.79 -7.76 -20.45
N GLY A 117 -12.26 -8.99 -20.41
CA GLY A 117 -11.59 -9.51 -19.22
C GLY A 117 -10.37 -8.68 -18.80
N LYS A 118 -9.59 -8.16 -19.76
CA LYS A 118 -8.45 -7.28 -19.49
C LYS A 118 -8.91 -5.94 -18.91
N ASP A 119 -9.96 -5.34 -19.44
CA ASP A 119 -10.53 -4.10 -18.88
C ASP A 119 -10.91 -4.28 -17.40
N TRP A 120 -11.57 -5.41 -17.07
CA TRP A 120 -11.88 -5.75 -15.68
C TRP A 120 -10.61 -5.90 -14.82
N GLN A 121 -9.59 -6.61 -15.32
CA GLN A 121 -8.35 -6.80 -14.57
C GLN A 121 -7.62 -5.48 -14.30
N ILE A 122 -7.60 -4.57 -15.27
CA ILE A 122 -7.02 -3.23 -15.08
C ILE A 122 -7.77 -2.51 -13.97
N TRP A 123 -9.10 -2.40 -14.09
CA TRP A 123 -9.90 -1.68 -13.11
C TRP A 123 -9.79 -2.25 -11.69
N ILE A 124 -9.89 -3.57 -11.55
CA ILE A 124 -9.86 -4.18 -10.22
C ILE A 124 -8.47 -4.08 -9.56
N ASN A 125 -7.40 -4.12 -10.35
CA ASN A 125 -6.04 -3.95 -9.85
C ASN A 125 -5.80 -2.50 -9.41
N ASP A 126 -6.28 -1.53 -10.18
CA ASP A 126 -6.20 -0.11 -9.79
C ASP A 126 -6.96 0.15 -8.49
N VAL A 127 -8.16 -0.43 -8.33
CA VAL A 127 -8.91 -0.38 -7.08
C VAL A 127 -8.11 -1.02 -5.94
N GLU A 128 -7.51 -2.19 -6.16
CA GLU A 128 -6.72 -2.89 -5.16
C GLU A 128 -5.52 -2.08 -4.67
N ILE A 129 -4.76 -1.49 -5.60
CA ILE A 129 -3.58 -0.67 -5.33
C ILE A 129 -3.98 0.57 -4.53
N ASN A 130 -4.96 1.34 -5.02
CA ASN A 130 -5.42 2.56 -4.37
C ASN A 130 -5.92 2.31 -2.93
N MET A 131 -6.63 1.21 -2.69
CA MET A 131 -7.07 0.84 -1.34
C MET A 131 -5.88 0.57 -0.41
N ARG A 132 -4.88 -0.18 -0.90
CA ARG A 132 -3.70 -0.55 -0.11
C ARG A 132 -2.86 0.68 0.22
N GLU A 133 -2.62 1.54 -0.77
CA GLU A 133 -1.91 2.81 -0.60
C GLU A 133 -2.60 3.71 0.44
N LEU A 134 -3.93 3.84 0.39
CA LEU A 134 -4.67 4.60 1.40
C LEU A 134 -4.45 4.07 2.82
N ILE A 135 -4.40 2.76 3.00
CA ILE A 135 -4.14 2.14 4.31
C ILE A 135 -2.69 2.38 4.74
N ASP A 136 -1.75 2.20 3.81
CA ASP A 136 -0.33 2.43 4.04
C ASP A 136 -0.02 3.88 4.42
N ASP A 137 -0.57 4.84 3.69
CA ASP A 137 -0.37 6.26 3.95
C ASP A 137 -0.90 6.66 5.32
N ARG A 138 -2.10 6.18 5.68
CA ARG A 138 -2.69 6.46 7.00
C ARG A 138 -1.87 5.83 8.12
N TRP A 139 -1.41 4.59 7.95
CA TRP A 139 -0.54 3.92 8.92
C TRP A 139 0.80 4.63 9.07
N ASN A 140 1.47 4.93 7.95
CA ASN A 140 2.74 5.63 7.90
C ASN A 140 2.68 7.02 8.52
N HIS A 141 1.61 7.77 8.25
CA HIS A 141 1.41 9.08 8.84
C HIS A 141 1.21 8.99 10.36
N TRP A 142 0.31 8.11 10.81
CA TRP A 142 0.02 7.93 12.23
C TRP A 142 1.26 7.46 13.01
N GLN A 143 1.98 6.47 12.50
CA GLN A 143 3.17 5.95 13.17
C GLN A 143 4.28 7.01 13.23
N LYS A 144 4.48 7.83 12.18
CA LYS A 144 5.47 8.92 12.19
C LYS A 144 5.14 9.95 13.25
N TYR A 145 3.87 10.32 13.36
CA TYR A 145 3.39 11.26 14.38
C TYR A 145 3.62 10.72 15.80
N GLN A 146 3.25 9.46 16.05
CA GLN A 146 3.46 8.83 17.36
C GLN A 146 4.94 8.64 17.69
N LYS A 147 5.77 8.29 16.70
CA LYS A 147 7.24 8.22 16.83
C LYS A 147 7.80 9.58 17.25
N PHE A 148 7.34 10.66 16.63
CA PHE A 148 7.76 12.01 16.99
C PHE A 148 7.40 12.33 18.46
N LEU A 149 6.16 12.11 18.87
CA LEU A 149 5.72 12.32 20.26
C LEU A 149 6.55 11.50 21.26
N TRP A 150 6.85 10.24 20.92
CA TRP A 150 7.70 9.37 21.72
C TRP A 150 9.11 9.93 21.87
N LEU A 151 9.77 10.24 20.76
CA LEU A 151 11.15 10.71 20.76
C LEU A 151 11.31 12.00 21.55
N MET A 152 10.38 12.96 21.39
CA MET A 152 10.37 14.25 22.08
C MET A 152 10.01 14.16 23.57
N ARG A 153 9.45 13.04 24.02
CA ARG A 153 9.07 12.89 25.43
C ARG A 153 10.30 12.93 26.34
N ASN A 154 10.20 13.73 27.40
CA ASN A 154 11.24 13.93 28.41
C ASN A 154 12.60 14.33 27.83
N TRP A 155 12.58 15.10 26.73
CA TRP A 155 13.74 15.89 26.32
C TRP A 155 13.92 17.03 27.31
N THR A 156 15.04 17.06 28.02
CA THR A 156 15.37 18.17 28.91
C THR A 156 15.97 19.35 28.13
N ASP A 157 15.87 20.56 28.68
CA ASP A 157 16.50 21.75 28.09
C ASP A 157 18.02 21.57 27.93
N GLU A 158 18.65 20.79 28.81
CA GLU A 158 20.07 20.40 28.76
C GLU A 158 20.39 19.45 27.58
N GLU A 159 19.49 18.50 27.28
CA GLU A 159 19.60 17.63 26.10
C GLU A 159 19.47 18.44 24.80
N CYS A 160 18.58 19.45 24.77
CA CYS A 160 18.43 20.40 23.66
C CYS A 160 19.66 21.31 23.50
N GLU A 161 20.22 21.81 24.60
CA GLU A 161 21.39 22.68 24.60
C GLU A 161 22.64 21.93 24.13
N CYS A 162 22.77 20.64 24.45
CA CYS A 162 23.85 19.79 23.96
C CYS A 162 23.78 19.57 22.43
N VAL A 163 22.59 19.28 21.87
CA VAL A 163 22.39 19.16 20.42
C VAL A 163 22.72 20.49 19.72
N ASN A 164 22.23 21.61 20.26
CA ASN A 164 22.52 22.95 19.74
C ASN A 164 24.03 23.28 19.80
N ASN A 165 24.73 22.90 20.87
CA ASN A 165 26.16 23.14 21.02
C ASN A 165 27.00 22.28 20.05
N MET A 166 26.56 21.05 19.77
CA MET A 166 27.16 20.18 18.76
C MET A 166 26.98 20.72 17.34
N GLU A 167 25.76 21.15 16.96
CA GLU A 167 25.48 21.74 15.64
C GLU A 167 26.25 23.05 15.41
N ASN A 168 26.44 23.83 16.48
CA ASN A 168 27.15 25.11 16.42
C ASN A 168 28.68 25.00 16.61
N LYS A 169 29.24 23.79 16.72
CA LYS A 169 30.69 23.52 16.96
C LYS A 169 31.27 24.35 18.12
N LYS A 170 30.47 24.66 19.14
CA LYS A 170 30.92 25.35 20.35
C LYS A 170 31.32 24.31 21.38
N THR A 171 32.47 23.67 21.20
CA THR A 171 32.99 22.72 22.19
C THR A 171 34.09 23.39 23.01
N SER A 172 33.78 23.78 24.25
CA SER A 172 34.81 23.88 25.28
C SER A 172 35.04 22.47 25.83
N ASP A 173 36.29 22.00 25.80
CA ASP A 173 36.74 20.70 26.30
C ASP A 173 36.14 20.36 27.68
N SER A 174 35.40 19.26 27.75
CA SER A 174 35.23 18.51 29.00
C SER A 174 34.78 17.08 28.71
N GLU A 175 35.39 16.10 29.37
CA GLU A 175 34.98 14.68 29.33
C GLU A 175 33.49 14.48 29.66
N LYS A 176 32.91 15.40 30.45
CA LYS A 176 31.49 15.44 30.77
C LYS A 176 30.60 15.68 29.54
N THR A 177 31.09 16.44 28.57
CA THR A 177 30.40 16.69 27.30
C THR A 177 30.33 15.41 26.48
N GLU A 178 31.42 14.64 26.40
CA GLU A 178 31.46 13.37 25.66
C GLU A 178 30.59 12.29 26.32
N GLU A 179 30.62 12.16 27.64
CA GLU A 179 29.77 11.21 28.39
C GLU A 179 28.28 11.53 28.21
N PHE A 180 27.92 12.81 28.25
CA PHE A 180 26.55 13.25 28.03
C PHE A 180 26.08 12.96 26.59
N ILE A 181 26.90 13.25 25.59
CA ILE A 181 26.63 12.91 24.17
C ILE A 181 26.44 11.40 24.01
N TYR A 182 27.33 10.60 24.60
CA TYR A 182 27.25 9.14 24.55
C TYR A 182 25.96 8.62 25.18
N LYS A 183 25.58 9.13 26.35
CA LYS A 183 24.34 8.77 27.05
C LYS A 183 23.09 9.17 26.25
N GLY A 184 23.09 10.37 25.66
CA GLY A 184 22.01 10.85 24.80
C GLY A 184 21.83 9.99 23.54
N ASN A 185 22.93 9.64 22.86
CA ASN A 185 22.92 8.75 21.70
C ASN A 185 22.39 7.35 22.06
N ASN A 186 22.81 6.79 23.19
CA ASN A 186 22.31 5.49 23.67
C ASN A 186 20.81 5.53 23.97
N LYS A 187 20.33 6.60 24.62
CA LYS A 187 18.88 6.80 24.89
C LYS A 187 18.10 6.90 23.60
N PHE A 188 18.58 7.69 22.64
CA PHE A 188 17.94 7.84 21.32
C PHE A 188 17.88 6.50 20.56
N TYR A 189 19.00 5.76 20.50
CA TYR A 189 19.04 4.44 19.87
C TYR A 189 18.06 3.46 20.53
N TRP A 190 18.06 3.40 21.86
CA TRP A 190 17.14 2.56 22.62
C TRP A 190 15.67 2.93 22.38
N LYS A 191 15.32 4.23 22.37
CA LYS A 191 13.96 4.71 22.08
C LYS A 191 13.51 4.30 20.68
N ASN A 192 14.39 4.40 19.68
CA ASN A 192 14.10 3.95 18.31
C ASN A 192 13.86 2.44 18.25
N LYS A 193 14.72 1.64 18.89
CA LYS A 193 14.59 0.18 18.90
C LYS A 193 13.29 -0.30 19.55
N LYS A 194 12.91 0.28 20.70
CA LYS A 194 11.60 -0.03 21.34
C LYS A 194 10.42 0.32 20.43
N TRP A 195 10.49 1.46 19.76
CA TRP A 195 9.47 1.89 18.80
C TRP A 195 9.38 0.94 17.60
N GLU A 196 10.50 0.59 16.98
CA GLU A 196 10.55 -0.31 15.82
C GLU A 196 10.00 -1.70 16.16
N ASN A 197 10.41 -2.27 17.29
CA ASN A 197 9.87 -3.55 17.78
C ASN A 197 8.35 -3.47 17.99
N TRP A 198 7.86 -2.35 18.51
CA TRP A 198 6.43 -2.14 18.69
C TRP A 198 5.70 -2.05 17.34
N VAL A 199 6.17 -1.24 16.39
CA VAL A 199 5.58 -1.12 15.04
C VAL A 199 5.55 -2.48 14.35
N GLN A 200 6.67 -3.21 14.36
CA GLN A 200 6.78 -4.55 13.76
C GLN A 200 5.75 -5.52 14.34
N SER A 201 5.46 -5.43 15.66
CA SER A 201 4.43 -6.26 16.30
C SER A 201 3.01 -5.99 15.77
N LYS A 202 2.75 -4.82 15.17
CA LYS A 202 1.44 -4.41 14.64
C LYS A 202 1.28 -4.62 13.14
N GLU A 203 2.38 -4.75 12.38
CA GLU A 203 2.37 -4.86 10.91
C GLU A 203 1.48 -5.99 10.38
N ASN A 204 1.49 -7.14 11.05
CA ASN A 204 0.64 -8.27 10.70
C ASN A 204 -0.85 -7.92 10.77
N PHE A 205 -1.26 -7.09 11.73
CA PHE A 205 -2.65 -6.67 11.87
C PHE A 205 -3.04 -5.63 10.82
N ILE A 206 -2.16 -4.67 10.52
CA ILE A 206 -2.35 -3.71 9.42
C ILE A 206 -2.50 -4.46 8.08
N THR A 207 -1.66 -5.46 7.86
CA THR A 207 -1.76 -6.37 6.72
C THR A 207 -3.12 -7.05 6.67
N LYS A 208 -3.59 -7.64 7.78
CA LYS A 208 -4.94 -8.25 7.84
C LYS A 208 -6.04 -7.26 7.46
N ILE A 209 -5.98 -6.01 7.90
CA ILE A 209 -6.97 -4.98 7.52
C ILE A 209 -6.99 -4.79 6.01
N LYS A 210 -5.84 -4.75 5.32
CA LYS A 210 -5.78 -4.60 3.85
C LYS A 210 -6.56 -5.70 3.15
N TYR A 211 -6.37 -6.95 3.56
CA TYR A 211 -6.96 -8.12 2.89
C TYR A 211 -8.38 -8.48 3.35
N HIS A 212 -8.78 -8.08 4.56
CA HIS A 212 -10.09 -8.42 5.11
C HIS A 212 -11.22 -7.98 4.17
N ASN A 213 -12.12 -8.90 3.82
CA ASN A 213 -13.26 -8.71 2.91
C ASN A 213 -12.93 -8.29 1.46
N TRP A 214 -11.66 -8.03 1.13
CA TRP A 214 -11.25 -7.64 -0.22
C TRP A 214 -11.52 -8.76 -1.22
N LEU A 215 -11.10 -10.00 -0.89
CA LEU A 215 -11.25 -11.14 -1.78
C LEU A 215 -12.73 -11.43 -2.08
N GLN A 216 -13.57 -11.39 -1.05
CA GLN A 216 -15.01 -11.58 -1.18
C GLN A 216 -15.62 -10.50 -2.09
N TRP A 217 -15.33 -9.23 -1.82
CA TRP A 217 -15.84 -8.13 -2.63
C TRP A 217 -15.38 -8.23 -4.10
N LYS A 218 -14.11 -8.57 -4.33
CA LYS A 218 -13.54 -8.81 -5.68
C LYS A 218 -14.29 -9.92 -6.41
N GLN A 219 -14.59 -11.03 -5.73
CA GLN A 219 -15.34 -12.15 -6.29
C GLN A 219 -16.79 -11.78 -6.61
N GLU A 220 -17.48 -11.05 -5.72
CA GLU A 220 -18.84 -10.57 -5.93
C GLU A 220 -18.92 -9.66 -7.17
N LYS A 221 -18.00 -8.69 -7.29
CA LYS A 221 -17.92 -7.80 -8.45
C LYS A 221 -17.56 -8.55 -9.73
N TYR A 222 -16.66 -9.52 -9.66
CA TYR A 222 -16.33 -10.37 -10.82
C TYR A 222 -17.52 -11.21 -11.29
N SER A 223 -18.33 -11.75 -10.36
CA SER A 223 -19.55 -12.50 -10.70
C SER A 223 -20.55 -11.62 -11.47
N ILE A 224 -20.77 -10.39 -10.99
CA ILE A 224 -21.63 -9.40 -11.65
C ILE A 224 -21.07 -9.06 -13.04
N PHE A 225 -19.77 -8.78 -13.13
CA PHE A 225 -19.08 -8.49 -14.38
C PHE A 225 -19.23 -9.63 -15.39
N ASN A 226 -18.99 -10.87 -14.95
CA ASN A 226 -19.01 -12.03 -15.82
C ASN A 226 -20.40 -12.27 -16.41
N LYS A 227 -21.44 -12.19 -15.56
CA LYS A 227 -22.84 -12.30 -16.02
C LYS A 227 -23.18 -11.22 -17.04
N TYR A 228 -22.74 -9.99 -16.78
CA TYR A 228 -22.93 -8.88 -17.71
C TYR A 228 -22.21 -9.15 -19.05
N ARG A 229 -20.94 -9.55 -19.00
CA ARG A 229 -20.11 -9.82 -20.18
C ARG A 229 -20.75 -10.90 -21.04
N ASP A 230 -21.17 -12.00 -20.44
CA ASP A 230 -21.79 -13.11 -21.14
C ASP A 230 -23.10 -12.65 -21.81
N ASN A 231 -23.96 -11.91 -21.10
CA ASN A 231 -25.18 -11.36 -21.67
C ASN A 231 -24.94 -10.41 -22.86
N LEU A 232 -23.90 -9.57 -22.79
CA LEU A 232 -23.56 -8.66 -23.88
C LEU A 232 -23.05 -9.44 -25.11
N ILE A 233 -22.21 -10.45 -24.90
CA ILE A 233 -21.69 -11.31 -25.98
C ILE A 233 -22.85 -12.02 -26.69
N GLU A 234 -23.76 -12.65 -25.94
CA GLU A 234 -24.92 -13.35 -26.51
C GLU A 234 -25.83 -12.39 -27.30
N LYS A 235 -26.09 -11.20 -26.75
CA LYS A 235 -26.90 -10.18 -27.43
C LYS A 235 -26.28 -9.79 -28.78
N LEU A 236 -24.99 -9.49 -28.80
CA LEU A 236 -24.28 -9.05 -30.00
C LEU A 236 -24.07 -10.16 -31.03
N ALA A 237 -23.90 -11.41 -30.57
CA ALA A 237 -23.88 -12.58 -31.45
C ALA A 237 -25.22 -12.71 -32.21
N ASN A 238 -26.34 -12.63 -31.48
CA ASN A 238 -27.68 -12.73 -32.06
C ASN A 238 -28.07 -11.56 -32.96
N GLU A 239 -27.72 -10.32 -32.60
CA GLU A 239 -28.01 -9.13 -33.42
C GLU A 239 -27.33 -9.22 -34.80
N LYS A 240 -26.11 -9.76 -34.86
CA LYS A 240 -25.43 -9.94 -36.14
C LYS A 240 -26.02 -11.06 -36.99
N GLN A 241 -26.50 -12.15 -36.37
CA GLN A 241 -27.25 -13.18 -37.10
C GLN A 241 -28.50 -12.57 -37.76
N LEU A 242 -29.29 -11.79 -37.02
CA LEU A 242 -30.50 -11.15 -37.55
C LEU A 242 -30.22 -10.18 -38.70
N SER A 243 -29.09 -9.45 -38.67
CA SER A 243 -28.73 -8.52 -39.74
C SER A 243 -28.45 -9.20 -41.10
N VAL A 244 -27.98 -10.47 -41.09
CA VAL A 244 -27.75 -11.25 -42.31
C VAL A 244 -29.10 -11.68 -42.93
N PHE A 245 -30.07 -12.07 -42.11
CA PHE A 245 -31.39 -12.48 -42.59
C PHE A 245 -32.22 -11.35 -43.21
N VAL A 246 -31.92 -10.08 -42.89
CA VAL A 246 -32.61 -8.91 -43.45
C VAL A 246 -31.98 -8.46 -44.78
N THR A 247 -30.72 -8.81 -45.06
CA THR A 247 -30.05 -8.47 -46.33
C THR A 247 -30.26 -9.48 -47.44
N ASP A 248 -30.80 -10.66 -47.14
CA ASP A 248 -31.07 -11.74 -48.10
C ASP A 248 -32.57 -11.84 -48.52
N GLY A 249 -33.38 -10.79 -48.26
CA GLY A 249 -34.80 -10.68 -48.68
C GLY A 249 -35.07 -9.44 -49.50
#